data_AF-A0A497FRN8-F1
#
_entry.id   AF-A0A497FRN8-F1
#
_cell.length_a   1.000
_cell.length_b   1.000
_cell.length_c   1.000
_cell.angle_alpha   90.00
_cell.angle_beta   90.00
_cell.angle_gamma   90.00
#
_symmetry.space_group_name_H-M   'P 1'
#
loop_
_entity.id
_entity.type
_entity.pdbx_description
1 polymer ?
#
loop_
_entity_poly.entity_id
_entity_poly.type
_entity_poly.pdbx_seq_one_letter_code
_entity_poly.pdbx_strand_id
1 'polypeptide(L)'
;MPETRKYILRVVVPARDLKRVEKALETVKTKGCLSFYSKRIKHFDVRRDLDSLEFVYLLVLSRDDERKLREMFSRILQGTIGFFLLYVVE
;
A
#
# COMPACT_ATOMS: atom_id res chain seq x y z
N MET A 1 -6.61 6.41 -25.68
CA MET A 1 -6.19 5.65 -24.48
C MET A 1 -6.09 6.62 -23.32
N PRO A 2 -6.58 6.29 -22.12
CA PRO A 2 -6.40 7.17 -20.96
C PRO A 2 -4.91 7.39 -20.71
N GLU A 3 -4.53 8.63 -20.39
CA GLU A 3 -3.15 8.98 -20.01
C GLU A 3 -2.78 8.17 -18.75
N THR A 4 -1.80 7.27 -18.88
CA THR A 4 -1.28 6.49 -17.75
C THR A 4 0.06 7.03 -17.31
N ARG A 5 0.33 6.95 -15.99
CA ARG A 5 1.60 7.35 -15.39
C ARG A 5 2.10 6.25 -14.46
N LYS A 6 3.41 6.22 -14.24
CA LYS A 6 4.02 5.32 -13.25
C LYS A 6 3.88 5.94 -11.87
N TYR A 7 3.50 5.13 -10.89
CA TYR A 7 3.37 5.52 -9.50
C TYR A 7 4.10 4.54 -8.60
N ILE A 8 4.68 5.05 -7.51
CA ILE A 8 5.04 4.23 -6.36
C ILE A 8 3.91 4.32 -5.34
N LEU A 9 3.38 3.15 -4.98
CA LEU A 9 2.52 2.98 -3.82
C LEU A 9 3.34 2.40 -2.68
N ARG A 10 3.43 3.11 -1.56
CA ARG A 10 4.02 2.65 -0.31
C ARG A 10 2.93 2.54 0.74
N VAL A 11 2.74 1.38 1.34
CA VAL A 11 1.77 1.14 2.42
C VAL A 11 2.53 0.70 3.65
N VAL A 12 2.29 1.34 4.78
CA VAL A 12 2.92 1.02 6.06
C VAL A 12 1.83 0.81 7.11
N VAL A 13 1.78 -0.36 7.73
CA VAL A 13 0.79 -0.70 8.75
C VAL A 13 1.40 -1.50 9.89
N PRO A 14 0.85 -1.44 11.12
CA PRO A 14 1.20 -2.41 12.15
C PRO A 14 0.88 -3.84 11.73
N ALA A 15 1.67 -4.81 12.19
CA ALA A 15 1.45 -6.21 11.84
C ALA A 15 0.07 -6.75 12.26
N ARG A 16 -0.51 -6.25 13.35
CA ARG A 16 -1.88 -6.57 13.79
C ARG A 16 -2.96 -6.14 12.79
N ASP A 17 -2.69 -5.11 12.00
CA ASP A 17 -3.63 -4.53 11.03
C ASP A 17 -3.46 -5.17 9.62
N LEU A 18 -2.56 -6.15 9.45
CA LEU A 18 -2.30 -6.80 8.15
C LEU A 18 -3.57 -7.31 7.48
N LYS A 19 -4.43 -8.03 8.22
CA LYS A 19 -5.68 -8.59 7.69
C LYS A 19 -6.62 -7.53 7.12
N ARG A 20 -6.54 -6.27 7.58
CA ARG A 20 -7.36 -5.16 7.07
C ARG A 20 -6.92 -4.74 5.68
N VAL A 21 -5.61 -4.74 5.41
CA VAL A 21 -5.04 -4.29 4.13
C VAL A 21 -4.82 -5.42 3.13
N GLU A 22 -4.77 -6.67 3.57
CA GLU A 22 -4.44 -7.85 2.75
C GLU A 22 -5.20 -7.89 1.42
N LYS A 23 -6.53 -7.73 1.44
CA LYS A 23 -7.36 -7.73 0.23
C LYS A 23 -7.02 -6.57 -0.74
N ALA A 24 -6.67 -5.40 -0.22
CA ALA A 24 -6.23 -4.28 -1.04
C ALA A 24 -4.86 -4.54 -1.65
N LEU A 25 -3.93 -5.10 -0.87
CA LEU A 25 -2.59 -5.49 -1.34
C LEU A 25 -2.67 -6.55 -2.46
N GLU A 26 -3.58 -7.52 -2.35
CA GLU A 26 -3.86 -8.51 -3.41
C GLU A 26 -4.44 -7.86 -4.68
N THR A 27 -5.38 -6.91 -4.50
CA THR A 27 -5.96 -6.15 -5.62
C THR A 27 -4.88 -5.36 -6.36
N VAL A 28 -3.93 -4.77 -5.63
CA VAL A 28 -2.80 -4.05 -6.23
C VAL A 28 -1.86 -5.02 -6.95
N LYS A 29 -1.59 -6.18 -6.36
CA LYS A 29 -0.70 -7.20 -6.95
C LYS A 29 -1.23 -7.73 -8.30
N THR A 30 -2.54 -7.96 -8.40
CA THR A 30 -3.17 -8.47 -9.63
C THR A 30 -3.28 -7.44 -10.75
N LYS A 31 -3.25 -6.14 -10.43
CA LYS A 31 -3.34 -5.03 -11.41
C LYS A 31 -2.01 -4.65 -12.09
N GLY A 32 -1.03 -5.57 -12.12
CA GLY A 32 0.19 -5.40 -12.92
C GLY A 32 1.37 -4.78 -12.18
N CYS A 33 1.56 -5.13 -10.90
CA CYS A 33 2.75 -4.68 -10.18
C CYS A 33 4.02 -5.30 -10.77
N LEU A 34 5.00 -4.44 -11.12
CA LEU A 34 6.28 -4.88 -11.68
C LEU A 34 7.30 -5.27 -10.61
N SER A 35 7.19 -4.72 -9.40
CA SER A 35 8.07 -5.07 -8.27
C SER A 35 7.35 -4.86 -6.94
N PHE A 36 7.32 -5.91 -6.11
CA PHE A 36 6.74 -5.90 -4.78
C PHE A 36 7.85 -6.07 -3.74
N TYR A 37 8.10 -5.02 -2.96
CA TYR A 37 8.95 -5.10 -1.78
C TYR A 37 8.07 -5.25 -0.54
N SER A 38 8.37 -6.21 0.31
CA SER A 38 7.77 -6.32 1.63
C SER A 38 8.84 -6.44 2.70
N LYS A 39 8.68 -5.67 3.78
CA LYS A 39 9.59 -5.71 4.92
C LYS A 39 8.83 -5.54 6.22
N ARG A 40 9.19 -6.34 7.22
CA ARG A 40 8.87 -6.03 8.61
C ARG A 40 9.99 -5.19 9.20
N ILE A 41 9.62 -4.05 9.78
CA ILE A 41 10.51 -3.18 10.55
C ILE A 41 10.24 -3.46 12.02
N LYS A 42 11.23 -4.05 12.69
CA LYS A 42 11.15 -4.33 14.12
C LYS A 42 11.26 -3.03 14.90
N HIS A 43 10.26 -2.74 15.71
CA HIS A 43 10.26 -1.62 16.66
C HIS A 43 10.20 -2.11 18.11
N PHE A 44 9.61 -3.29 18.35
CA PHE A 44 9.38 -3.81 19.69
C PHE A 44 9.95 -5.22 19.85
N ASP A 45 10.56 -5.50 21.01
CA ASP A 45 11.07 -6.84 21.32
C ASP A 45 9.96 -7.81 21.74
N VAL A 46 8.97 -7.31 22.50
CA VAL A 46 7.90 -8.11 23.10
C VAL A 46 6.59 -8.02 22.32
N ARG A 47 6.25 -6.83 21.80
CA ARG A 47 5.00 -6.56 21.07
C ARG A 47 5.20 -6.54 19.55
N ARG A 48 5.63 -7.67 18.99
CA ARG A 48 5.89 -7.82 17.54
C ARG A 48 4.66 -7.66 16.65
N ASP A 49 3.46 -7.65 17.22
CA ASP A 49 2.21 -7.31 16.55
C ASP A 49 2.10 -5.80 16.22
N LEU A 50 2.88 -4.97 16.91
CA LEU A 50 2.99 -3.53 16.67
C LEU A 50 4.15 -3.15 15.75
N ASP A 51 4.98 -4.11 15.34
CA ASP A 51 6.02 -3.89 14.33
C ASP A 51 5.39 -3.42 13.02
N SER A 52 6.08 -2.55 12.30
CA SER A 52 5.58 -2.01 11.04
C SER A 52 5.82 -3.01 9.91
N LEU A 53 4.81 -3.22 9.08
CA LEU A 53 4.90 -3.91 7.81
C LEU A 53 4.87 -2.85 6.71
N GLU A 54 5.91 -2.85 5.90
CA GLU A 54 6.06 -1.97 4.75
C GLU A 54 5.86 -2.79 3.47
N PHE A 55 5.06 -2.24 2.56
CA PHE A 55 4.78 -2.79 1.24
C PHE A 55 4.99 -1.70 0.19
N VAL A 56 5.82 -1.96 -0.82
CA VAL A 56 6.08 -1.01 -1.91
C VAL A 56 5.77 -1.67 -3.25
N TYR A 57 5.04 -0.95 -4.10
CA TYR A 57 4.60 -1.39 -5.42
C TYR A 57 4.92 -0.33 -6.47
N LEU A 58 5.38 -0.75 -7.64
CA LEU A 58 5.42 0.08 -8.85
C LEU A 58 4.18 -0.21 -9.71
N LEU A 59 3.37 0.82 -9.96
CA LEU A 59 2.08 0.73 -10.62
C LEU A 59 2.04 1.60 -11.88
N VAL A 60 1.32 1.17 -12.90
CA VAL A 60 0.96 2.00 -14.06
C VAL A 60 -0.54 2.28 -13.96
N LEU A 61 -0.90 3.52 -13.66
CA LEU A 61 -2.28 3.90 -13.33
C LEU A 61 -2.79 4.97 -14.30
N SER A 62 -4.07 4.86 -14.66
CA SER A 62 -4.84 5.99 -15.20
C SER A 62 -5.21 6.96 -14.06
N ARG A 63 -5.61 8.19 -14.40
CA ARG A 63 -6.13 9.15 -13.38
C ARG A 63 -7.30 8.58 -12.56
N ASP A 64 -8.17 7.79 -13.19
CA ASP A 64 -9.32 7.21 -12.49
C ASP A 64 -8.91 6.07 -11.55
N ASP A 65 -7.95 5.24 -11.95
CA ASP A 65 -7.44 4.17 -11.10
C ASP A 65 -6.68 4.74 -9.90
N GLU A 66 -5.90 5.81 -10.12
CA GLU A 66 -5.19 6.56 -9.08
C GLU A 66 -6.16 7.07 -8.02
N ARG A 67 -7.23 7.76 -8.44
CA ARG A 67 -8.28 8.27 -7.54
C ARG A 67 -8.95 7.15 -6.75
N LYS A 68 -9.37 6.08 -7.43
CA LYS A 68 -10.02 4.92 -6.79
C LYS A 68 -9.10 4.26 -5.76
N LEU A 69 -7.82 4.16 -6.06
CA LEU A 69 -6.83 3.55 -5.18
C LEU A 69 -6.60 4.41 -3.94
N ARG A 70 -6.53 5.74 -4.07
CA ARG A 70 -6.49 6.66 -2.92
C ARG A 70 -7.71 6.48 -2.01
N GLU A 71 -8.90 6.51 -2.57
CA GLU A 71 -10.14 6.37 -1.79
C GLU A 71 -10.23 5.04 -1.07
N MET A 72 -9.78 3.95 -1.71
CA MET A 72 -9.75 2.61 -1.13
C MET A 72 -8.81 2.55 0.07
N PHE A 73 -7.56 2.99 -0.07
CA PHE A 73 -6.59 2.94 1.03
C PHE A 73 -6.95 3.90 2.17
N SER A 74 -7.45 5.11 1.86
CA SER A 74 -7.93 6.05 2.88
C SER A 74 -9.05 5.44 3.73
N ARG A 75 -10.00 4.72 3.12
CA ARG A 75 -11.08 4.03 3.85
C ARG A 75 -10.57 2.86 4.68
N ILE A 76 -9.72 2.02 4.10
CA ILE A 76 -9.20 0.82 4.78
C ILE A 76 -8.33 1.16 5.99
N LEU A 77 -7.53 2.22 5.88
CA LEU A 77 -6.60 2.65 6.93
C LEU A 77 -7.24 3.57 7.96
N GLN A 78 -8.51 3.98 7.76
CA GLN A 78 -9.22 4.82 8.70
C GLN A 78 -9.27 4.17 10.09
N GLY A 79 -8.84 4.92 11.12
CA GLY A 79 -8.78 4.43 12.50
C GLY A 79 -7.63 3.45 12.77
N THR A 80 -6.67 3.31 11.86
CA THR A 80 -5.37 2.67 12.11
C THR A 80 -4.28 3.72 12.30
N ILE A 81 -3.13 3.33 12.84
CA ILE A 81 -1.90 4.14 12.81
C ILE A 81 -1.09 3.93 11.52
N GLY A 82 -1.63 3.13 10.59
CA GLY A 82 -1.03 2.90 9.29
C GLY A 82 -1.30 4.04 8.31
N PHE A 83 -0.47 4.13 7.28
CA PHE A 83 -0.59 5.15 6.24
C PHE A 83 -0.18 4.60 4.88
N PHE A 84 -0.50 5.35 3.83
CA PHE A 84 -0.01 5.08 2.49
C PHE A 84 0.48 6.36 1.82
N LEU A 85 1.42 6.19 0.90
CA LEU A 85 1.90 7.24 -0.01
C LEU A 85 1.71 6.74 -1.44
N LEU A 86 1.20 7.63 -2.30
CA LEU A 86 1.04 7.37 -3.73
C LEU A 86 1.58 8.60 -4.48
N TYR A 87 2.69 8.43 -5.19
CA TYR A 87 3.38 9.51 -5.90
C TYR A 87 3.86 9.06 -7.27
N VAL A 88 3.94 10.01 -8.20
CA VAL A 88 4.37 9.77 -9.58
C VAL A 88 5.87 9.48 -9.60
N VAL A 89 6.27 8.55 -10.46
CA VAL A 89 7.68 8.31 -10.82
C VAL A 89 7.92 9.03 -12.14
N GLU A 90 8.80 10.02 -12.13
CA GLU A 90 9.29 10.70 -13.35
C GLU A 90 10.20 9.77 -14.17
#